data_AF-F8QFW1-F1
#
_entry.id   AF-F8QFW1-F1
#
_cell.length_a   1.000
_cell.length_b   1.000
_cell.length_c   1.000
_cell.angle_alpha   90.00
_cell.angle_beta   90.00
_cell.angle_gamma   90.00
#
_symmetry.space_group_name_H-M   'P 1'
#
loop_
_entity.id
_entity.type
_entity.pdbx_description
1 polymer ?
#
loop_
_entity_poly.entity_id
_entity_poly.type
_entity_poly.pdbx_seq_one_letter_code
_entity_poly.pdbx_strand_id
1 'polypeptide(L)'
;MQLAELQANPPKAVEQKFNKKVEIVADPGTFEGDQAQFAEWWIKLQIWIKVNWDMFADDFDIVTAVLSRLKGPVAGQYAHVRLQECYTAGHWPTWDNLKQICTFKQGNMRTDDFVTQLLALSIQGGLGNEHAVELLEHNVSPAIAQQLYIQDMQSENLAAAAEEVQKIGRAI
;
A
#
# COMPACT_ATOMS: atom_id res chain seq x y z
N MET A 1 21.22 5.13 -64.50
CA MET A 1 20.21 4.50 -63.64
C MET A 1 19.37 5.62 -63.04
N GLN A 2 18.06 5.58 -63.26
CA GLN A 2 17.15 6.72 -63.08
C GLN A 2 16.84 7.01 -61.60
N LEU A 3 16.69 8.31 -61.33
CA LEU A 3 16.09 8.94 -60.16
C LEU A 3 14.58 8.67 -60.18
N ALA A 4 14.05 7.97 -59.18
CA ALA A 4 12.61 7.77 -59.00
C ALA A 4 12.21 8.10 -57.56
N GLU A 5 11.24 8.99 -57.47
CA GLU A 5 10.73 9.70 -56.30
C GLU A 5 10.12 8.76 -55.25
N LEU A 6 10.62 8.83 -54.02
CA LEU A 6 9.84 8.44 -52.84
C LEU A 6 8.84 9.56 -52.57
N GLN A 7 7.60 9.41 -53.03
CA GLN A 7 6.49 10.24 -52.57
C GLN A 7 6.31 10.05 -51.07
N ALA A 8 6.80 11.01 -50.28
CA ALA A 8 6.45 11.13 -48.87
C ALA A 8 4.99 11.61 -48.78
N ASN A 9 4.06 10.70 -48.50
CA ASN A 9 2.79 11.11 -47.91
C ASN A 9 3.07 11.77 -46.56
N PRO A 10 2.56 12.98 -46.28
CA PRO A 10 2.65 13.51 -44.93
C PRO A 10 1.90 12.58 -43.97
N PRO A 11 2.40 12.34 -42.75
CA PRO A 11 1.62 11.60 -41.77
C PRO A 11 0.29 12.32 -41.58
N LYS A 12 -0.84 11.64 -41.82
CA LYS A 12 -2.14 12.14 -41.37
C LYS A 12 -1.98 12.40 -39.87
N ALA A 13 -2.11 13.66 -39.46
CA ALA A 13 -2.22 14.01 -38.06
C ALA A 13 -3.42 13.24 -37.51
N VAL A 14 -3.15 12.16 -36.76
CA VAL A 14 -4.15 11.54 -35.91
C VAL A 14 -4.44 12.60 -34.86
N GLU A 15 -5.61 13.22 -34.93
CA GLU A 15 -6.13 14.01 -33.83
C GLU A 15 -6.23 13.08 -32.62
N GLN A 16 -5.20 13.09 -31.79
CA GLN A 16 -5.27 12.58 -30.43
C GLN A 16 -6.29 13.45 -29.73
N LYS A 17 -7.54 12.98 -29.69
CA LYS A 17 -8.56 13.49 -28.78
C LYS A 17 -8.06 13.17 -27.38
N PHE A 18 -7.34 14.13 -26.80
CA PHE A 18 -7.14 14.18 -25.37
C PHE A 18 -8.52 14.41 -24.78
N ASN A 19 -9.21 13.32 -24.44
CA ASN A 19 -10.37 13.37 -23.58
C ASN A 19 -9.86 13.91 -22.25
N LYS A 20 -9.89 15.24 -22.08
CA LYS A 20 -9.55 15.89 -20.83
C LYS A 20 -10.67 15.52 -19.84
N LYS A 21 -10.49 14.36 -19.20
CA LYS A 21 -11.42 13.80 -18.23
C LYS A 21 -11.37 14.72 -17.01
N VAL A 22 -12.50 15.29 -16.65
CA VAL A 22 -12.61 16.34 -15.62
C VAL A 22 -12.20 15.74 -14.27
N GLU A 23 -11.18 16.30 -13.63
CA GLU A 23 -10.91 16.06 -12.20
C GLU A 23 -12.04 16.71 -11.40
N ILE A 24 -13.03 15.91 -11.01
CA ILE A 24 -14.16 16.36 -10.17
C ILE A 24 -13.68 16.62 -8.73
N VAL A 25 -12.64 15.90 -8.29
CA VAL A 25 -11.98 16.06 -6.99
C VAL A 25 -10.50 16.28 -7.21
N ALA A 26 -9.94 17.30 -6.54
CA ALA A 26 -8.53 17.64 -6.60
C ALA A 26 -7.65 16.53 -6.00
N ASP A 27 -6.46 16.36 -6.56
CA ASP A 27 -5.42 15.50 -6.01
C ASP A 27 -5.16 15.82 -4.52
N PRO A 28 -5.15 14.82 -3.62
CA PRO A 28 -4.88 15.02 -2.19
C PRO A 28 -3.44 15.44 -1.87
N GLY A 29 -2.52 15.39 -2.83
CA GLY A 29 -1.11 15.68 -2.65
C GLY A 29 -0.34 14.55 -1.99
N THR A 30 0.89 14.83 -1.57
CA THR A 30 1.79 13.85 -0.96
C THR A 30 1.63 13.80 0.57
N PHE A 31 1.88 12.64 1.16
CA PHE A 31 1.97 12.43 2.61
C PHE A 31 3.42 12.14 3.01
N GLU A 32 3.97 12.95 3.90
CA GLU A 32 5.39 12.89 4.27
C GLU A 32 5.67 12.17 5.60
N GLY A 33 4.63 11.64 6.27
CA GLY A 33 4.78 10.86 7.50
C GLY A 33 4.25 11.50 8.79
N ASP A 34 3.61 12.67 8.74
CA ASP A 34 2.97 13.25 9.94
C ASP A 34 1.70 12.47 10.33
N GLN A 35 1.80 11.68 11.39
CA GLN A 35 0.70 10.86 11.90
C GLN A 35 -0.58 11.66 12.20
N ALA A 36 -0.48 12.91 12.67
CA ALA A 36 -1.66 13.73 13.00
C ALA A 36 -2.45 14.11 11.74
N GLN A 37 -1.78 14.22 10.58
CA GLN A 37 -2.36 14.59 9.31
C GLN A 37 -2.78 13.38 8.45
N PHE A 38 -2.35 12.17 8.81
CA PHE A 38 -2.63 10.96 8.04
C PHE A 38 -4.12 10.73 7.85
N ALA A 39 -4.94 10.86 8.90
CA ALA A 39 -6.38 10.60 8.81
C ALA A 39 -7.08 11.55 7.82
N GLU A 40 -6.73 12.84 7.86
CA GLU A 40 -7.30 13.83 6.94
C GLU A 40 -6.86 13.55 5.50
N TRP A 41 -5.57 13.34 5.29
CA TRP A 41 -5.02 13.04 3.97
C TRP A 41 -5.58 11.74 3.40
N TRP A 42 -5.67 10.69 4.21
CA TRP A 42 -6.17 9.38 3.81
C TRP A 42 -7.63 9.42 3.36
N ILE A 43 -8.49 10.15 4.07
CA ILE A 43 -9.90 10.34 3.65
C ILE A 43 -9.96 11.08 2.31
N LYS A 44 -9.17 12.14 2.11
CA LYS A 44 -9.12 12.86 0.83
C LYS A 44 -8.67 11.94 -0.31
N LEU A 45 -7.68 11.09 -0.08
CA LEU A 45 -7.20 10.11 -1.05
C LEU A 45 -8.27 9.05 -1.38
N GLN A 46 -8.98 8.52 -0.38
CA GLN A 46 -10.06 7.56 -0.61
C GLN A 46 -11.19 8.15 -1.46
N ILE A 47 -11.57 9.40 -1.22
CA ILE A 47 -12.57 10.12 -2.03
C ILE A 47 -12.04 10.31 -3.46
N TRP A 48 -10.79 10.77 -3.60
CA TRP A 48 -10.16 10.98 -4.90
C TRP A 48 -10.14 9.67 -5.71
N ILE A 49 -9.69 8.55 -5.14
CA ILE A 49 -9.69 7.25 -5.85
C ILE A 49 -11.11 6.84 -6.25
N LYS A 50 -12.09 6.99 -5.37
CA LYS A 50 -13.48 6.60 -5.66
C LYS A 50 -14.09 7.42 -6.79
N VAL A 51 -13.83 8.72 -6.84
CA VAL A 51 -14.32 9.61 -7.90
C VAL A 51 -13.59 9.36 -9.21
N ASN A 52 -12.32 8.96 -9.13
CA ASN A 52 -11.46 8.71 -10.28
C ASN A 52 -11.39 7.21 -10.67
N TRP A 53 -12.27 6.37 -10.11
CA TRP A 53 -12.19 4.91 -10.22
C TRP A 53 -12.08 4.44 -11.68
N ASP A 54 -12.90 4.99 -12.56
CA ASP A 54 -12.94 4.65 -13.99
C ASP A 54 -11.70 5.09 -14.78
N MET A 55 -10.69 5.69 -14.14
CA MET A 55 -9.40 6.04 -14.75
C MET A 55 -8.31 5.02 -14.48
N PHE A 56 -8.47 4.16 -13.49
CA PHE A 56 -7.52 3.10 -13.19
C PHE A 56 -7.92 1.85 -13.98
N ALA A 57 -6.98 1.28 -14.75
CA ALA A 57 -7.24 0.10 -15.56
C ALA A 57 -7.21 -1.19 -14.71
N ASP A 58 -6.39 -1.20 -13.66
CA ASP A 58 -6.15 -2.36 -12.82
C ASP A 58 -5.65 -1.97 -11.41
N ASP A 59 -5.37 -2.98 -10.58
CA ASP A 59 -4.83 -2.79 -9.23
C ASP A 59 -3.43 -2.17 -9.22
N PHE A 60 -2.64 -2.36 -10.28
CA PHE A 60 -1.33 -1.73 -10.42
C PHE A 60 -1.46 -0.20 -10.46
N ASP A 61 -2.38 0.31 -11.27
CA ASP A 61 -2.63 1.75 -11.39
C ASP A 61 -3.06 2.35 -10.05
N ILE A 62 -3.95 1.68 -9.30
CA ILE A 62 -4.43 2.12 -7.99
C ILE A 62 -3.29 2.12 -6.96
N VAL A 63 -2.57 1.01 -6.84
CA VAL A 63 -1.50 0.86 -5.84
C VAL A 63 -0.36 1.84 -6.12
N THR A 64 0.01 2.03 -7.38
CA THR A 64 1.03 3.01 -7.77
C THR A 64 0.56 4.43 -7.49
N ALA A 65 -0.71 4.77 -7.76
CA ALA A 65 -1.26 6.07 -7.42
C ALA A 65 -1.21 6.35 -5.90
N VAL A 66 -1.49 5.35 -5.07
CA VAL A 66 -1.43 5.49 -3.60
C VAL A 66 0.01 5.60 -3.12
N LEU A 67 0.86 4.62 -3.44
CA LEU A 67 2.21 4.51 -2.89
C LEU A 67 3.12 5.65 -3.40
N SER A 68 2.94 6.11 -4.64
CA SER A 68 3.74 7.23 -5.17
C SER A 68 3.51 8.55 -4.43
N ARG A 69 2.37 8.71 -3.73
CA ARG A 69 2.06 9.90 -2.92
C ARG A 69 2.62 9.81 -1.50
N LEU A 70 3.12 8.67 -1.06
CA LEU A 70 3.87 8.55 0.20
C LEU A 70 5.32 9.00 -0.04
N LYS A 71 5.77 10.01 0.70
CA LYS A 71 7.07 10.68 0.54
C LYS A 71 7.76 10.87 1.90
N GLY A 72 8.93 11.50 1.88
CA GLY A 72 9.72 11.74 3.08
C GLY A 72 10.43 10.48 3.62
N PRO A 73 11.19 10.61 4.71
CA PRO A 73 12.08 9.56 5.20
C PRO A 73 11.35 8.28 5.64
N VAL A 74 10.16 8.42 6.22
CA VAL A 74 9.40 7.28 6.78
C VAL A 74 8.42 6.73 5.74
N ALA A 75 7.47 7.55 5.29
CA ALA A 75 6.43 7.08 4.38
C ALA A 75 6.97 6.77 2.96
N GLY A 76 8.00 7.50 2.51
CA GLY A 76 8.68 7.22 1.25
C GLY A 76 9.47 5.90 1.27
N GLN A 77 10.13 5.57 2.39
CA GLN A 77 10.83 4.29 2.56
C GLN A 77 9.83 3.13 2.55
N TYR A 78 8.72 3.26 3.28
CA TYR A 78 7.61 2.30 3.23
C TYR A 78 7.13 2.07 1.80
N ALA A 79 6.83 3.14 1.05
CA ALA A 79 6.36 3.02 -0.33
C ALA A 79 7.38 2.38 -1.26
N HIS A 80 8.67 2.68 -1.08
CA HIS A 80 9.73 2.07 -1.86
C HIS A 80 9.77 0.56 -1.66
N VAL A 81 9.85 0.10 -0.40
CA VAL A 81 9.85 -1.33 -0.06
C VAL A 81 8.60 -2.00 -0.63
N ARG A 82 7.43 -1.39 -0.42
CA ARG A 82 6.15 -1.97 -0.85
C ARG A 82 5.99 -2.08 -2.36
N LEU A 83 6.46 -1.09 -3.11
CA LEU A 83 6.50 -1.16 -4.57
C LEU A 83 7.44 -2.28 -5.05
N GLN A 84 8.65 -2.39 -4.47
CA GLN A 84 9.60 -3.44 -4.83
C GLN A 84 9.05 -4.86 -4.58
N GLU A 85 8.34 -5.07 -3.46
CA GLU A 85 7.68 -6.34 -3.18
C GLU A 85 6.62 -6.67 -4.23
N CYS A 86 5.73 -5.73 -4.57
CA CYS A 86 4.70 -5.96 -5.58
C CYS A 86 5.33 -6.33 -6.94
N TYR A 87 6.43 -5.67 -7.31
CA TYR A 87 7.19 -6.00 -8.51
C TYR A 87 7.83 -7.39 -8.46
N THR A 88 8.36 -7.79 -7.30
CA THR A 88 9.01 -9.10 -7.12
C THR A 88 8.00 -10.24 -7.09
N ALA A 89 6.87 -10.03 -6.42
CA ALA A 89 5.78 -11.01 -6.29
C ALA A 89 4.98 -11.17 -7.61
N GLY A 90 5.04 -10.18 -8.50
CA GLY A 90 4.32 -10.19 -9.77
C GLY A 90 2.81 -10.06 -9.63
N HIS A 91 2.32 -9.65 -8.46
CA HIS A 91 0.92 -9.38 -8.20
C HIS A 91 0.75 -8.13 -7.34
N TRP A 92 -0.40 -7.47 -7.47
CA TRP A 92 -0.70 -6.20 -6.81
C TRP A 92 -1.89 -6.37 -5.86
N PRO A 93 -1.88 -5.76 -4.66
CA PRO A 93 -3.02 -5.85 -3.77
C PRO A 93 -4.22 -5.08 -4.33
N THR A 94 -5.42 -5.63 -4.14
CA THR A 94 -6.66 -4.92 -4.49
C THR A 94 -6.80 -3.63 -3.67
N TRP A 95 -7.61 -2.69 -4.16
CA TRP A 95 -7.95 -1.49 -3.40
C TRP A 95 -8.48 -1.79 -1.98
N ASP A 96 -9.30 -2.83 -1.84
CA ASP A 96 -9.84 -3.23 -0.53
C ASP A 96 -8.76 -3.78 0.40
N ASN A 97 -7.81 -4.57 -0.13
CA ASN A 97 -6.67 -5.07 0.65
C ASN A 97 -5.75 -3.92 1.06
N LEU A 98 -5.49 -2.97 0.16
CA LEU A 98 -4.67 -1.79 0.44
C LEU A 98 -5.28 -0.93 1.55
N LYS A 99 -6.60 -0.68 1.50
CA LYS A 99 -7.31 0.04 2.58
C LYS A 99 -7.19 -0.66 3.91
N GLN A 100 -7.37 -1.98 3.94
CA GLN A 100 -7.26 -2.75 5.17
C GLN A 100 -5.85 -2.62 5.73
N ILE A 101 -4.82 -2.88 4.94
CA ILE A 101 -3.42 -2.81 5.39
C ILE A 101 -3.05 -1.41 5.93
N CYS A 102 -3.50 -0.33 5.28
CA CYS A 102 -3.20 1.04 5.73
C CYS A 102 -3.96 1.47 7.00
N THR A 103 -5.00 0.74 7.42
CA THR A 103 -5.84 1.09 8.58
C THR A 103 -5.88 0.02 9.67
N PHE A 104 -5.24 -1.12 9.43
CA PHE A 104 -5.31 -2.28 10.30
C PHE A 104 -4.60 -2.02 11.63
N LYS A 105 -5.35 -2.07 12.73
CA LYS A 105 -4.85 -1.96 14.10
C LYS A 105 -5.54 -3.00 14.98
N GLN A 106 -4.84 -3.52 15.99
CA GLN A 106 -5.43 -4.44 16.96
C GLN A 106 -6.61 -3.79 17.68
N GLY A 107 -6.44 -2.56 18.17
CA GLY A 107 -7.48 -1.87 18.94
C GLY A 107 -7.96 -2.72 20.13
N ASN A 108 -9.27 -2.92 20.25
CA ASN A 108 -9.89 -3.78 21.26
C ASN A 108 -10.07 -5.24 20.82
N MET A 109 -9.53 -5.62 19.65
CA MET A 109 -9.62 -6.98 19.15
C MET A 109 -8.81 -7.92 20.03
N ARG A 110 -9.35 -9.12 20.29
CA ARG A 110 -8.61 -10.18 20.96
C ARG A 110 -7.35 -10.50 20.13
N THR A 111 -6.23 -10.69 20.80
CA THR A 111 -4.92 -10.88 20.15
C THR A 111 -4.93 -12.04 19.15
N ASP A 112 -5.54 -13.17 19.49
CA ASP A 112 -5.65 -14.32 18.58
C ASP A 112 -6.40 -13.98 17.28
N ASP A 113 -7.49 -13.21 17.39
CA ASP A 113 -8.30 -12.78 16.24
C ASP A 113 -7.53 -11.77 15.38
N PHE A 114 -6.83 -10.84 16.01
CA PHE A 114 -5.98 -9.85 15.33
C PHE A 114 -4.85 -10.54 14.55
N VAL A 115 -4.13 -11.47 15.17
CA VAL A 115 -3.05 -12.21 14.52
C VAL A 115 -3.61 -13.04 13.35
N THR A 116 -4.75 -13.71 13.54
CA THR A 116 -5.39 -14.50 12.47
C THR A 116 -5.75 -13.62 11.27
N GLN A 117 -6.32 -12.45 11.51
CA GLN A 117 -6.66 -11.51 10.44
C GLN A 117 -5.42 -10.92 9.76
N LEU A 118 -4.35 -10.60 10.52
CA LEU A 118 -3.11 -10.11 9.95
C LEU A 118 -2.45 -11.13 9.04
N LEU A 119 -2.41 -12.41 9.46
CA LEU A 119 -1.87 -13.51 8.65
C LEU A 119 -2.69 -13.71 7.36
N ALA A 120 -4.02 -13.61 7.43
CA ALA A 120 -4.85 -13.67 6.25
C ALA A 120 -4.58 -12.48 5.30
N LEU A 121 -4.47 -11.27 5.84
CA LEU A 121 -4.16 -10.05 5.09
C LEU A 121 -2.77 -10.09 4.46
N SER A 122 -1.78 -10.69 5.14
CA SER A 122 -0.43 -10.83 4.61
C SER A 122 -0.40 -11.74 3.39
N ILE A 123 -1.12 -12.86 3.43
CA ILE A 123 -1.25 -13.78 2.29
C ILE A 123 -2.03 -13.11 1.15
N GLN A 124 -3.18 -12.50 1.45
CA GLN A 124 -4.03 -11.86 0.43
C GLN A 124 -3.40 -10.63 -0.21
N GLY A 125 -2.59 -9.89 0.55
CA GLY A 125 -1.83 -8.74 0.07
C GLY A 125 -0.46 -9.08 -0.48
N GLY A 126 -0.07 -10.37 -0.46
CA GLY A 126 1.27 -10.92 -0.73
C GLY A 126 2.40 -10.12 -0.10
N LEU A 127 2.29 -9.93 1.20
CA LEU A 127 3.33 -9.31 2.01
C LEU A 127 4.51 -10.27 2.17
N GLY A 128 5.72 -9.75 2.03
CA GLY A 128 6.92 -10.44 2.52
C GLY A 128 6.88 -10.59 4.04
N ASN A 129 7.66 -11.54 4.57
CA ASN A 129 7.72 -11.76 6.03
C ASN A 129 8.17 -10.51 6.78
N GLU A 130 9.22 -9.83 6.32
CA GLU A 130 9.76 -8.62 6.95
C GLU A 130 8.67 -7.56 7.14
N HIS A 131 7.95 -7.23 6.07
CA HIS A 131 6.92 -6.21 6.15
C HIS A 131 5.68 -6.64 6.93
N ALA A 132 5.32 -7.92 6.85
CA ALA A 132 4.23 -8.45 7.65
C ALA A 132 4.55 -8.44 9.16
N VAL A 133 5.82 -8.67 9.51
CA VAL A 133 6.32 -8.55 10.90
C VAL A 133 6.28 -7.10 11.36
N GLU A 134 6.78 -6.15 10.56
CA GLU A 134 6.68 -4.71 10.89
C GLU A 134 5.22 -4.30 11.14
N LEU A 135 4.31 -4.70 10.24
CA LEU A 135 2.88 -4.41 10.42
C LEU A 135 2.30 -5.08 11.66
N LEU A 136 2.74 -6.29 12.01
CA LEU A 136 2.31 -6.97 13.23
C LEU A 136 2.78 -6.19 14.46
N GLU A 137 4.06 -5.88 14.55
CA GLU A 137 4.68 -5.21 15.70
C GLU A 137 4.17 -3.78 15.90
N HIS A 138 3.94 -3.04 14.82
CA HIS A 138 3.46 -1.66 14.90
C HIS A 138 1.96 -1.53 15.19
N ASN A 139 1.18 -2.58 14.93
CA ASN A 139 -0.28 -2.51 15.03
C ASN A 139 -0.87 -3.33 16.18
N VAL A 140 -0.06 -4.08 16.93
CA VAL A 140 -0.48 -4.68 18.22
C VAL A 140 -0.81 -3.59 19.26
N SER A 141 -1.52 -4.00 20.31
CA SER A 141 -1.82 -3.13 21.45
C SER A 141 -0.52 -2.64 22.12
N PRO A 142 -0.50 -1.42 22.69
CA PRO A 142 0.70 -0.87 23.33
C PRO A 142 1.30 -1.77 24.43
N ALA A 143 0.46 -2.51 25.16
CA ALA A 143 0.91 -3.44 26.20
C ALA A 143 1.71 -4.61 25.62
N ILE A 144 1.27 -5.15 24.48
CA ILE A 144 1.97 -6.24 23.78
C ILE A 144 3.26 -5.71 23.14
N ALA A 145 3.19 -4.56 22.45
CA ALA A 145 4.36 -3.92 21.85
C ALA A 145 5.48 -3.66 22.89
N GLN A 146 5.10 -3.19 24.08
CA GLN A 146 6.03 -2.99 25.18
C GLN A 146 6.67 -4.30 25.63
N GLN A 147 5.89 -5.38 25.75
CA GLN A 147 6.42 -6.66 26.20
C GLN A 147 7.35 -7.31 25.16
N LEU A 148 7.04 -7.18 23.87
CA LEU A 148 7.92 -7.61 22.78
C LEU A 148 9.28 -6.92 22.85
N TYR A 149 9.29 -5.60 23.11
CA TYR A 149 10.52 -4.83 23.26
C TYR A 149 11.35 -5.28 24.47
N ILE A 150 10.70 -5.51 25.62
CA ILE A 150 11.38 -5.94 26.85
C ILE A 150 11.99 -7.34 26.69
N GLN A 151 11.33 -8.22 25.95
CA GLN A 151 11.73 -9.62 25.78
C GLN A 151 12.70 -9.84 24.61
N ASP A 152 13.01 -8.80 23.83
CA ASP A 152 13.90 -8.86 22.65
C ASP A 152 13.51 -9.97 21.65
N MET A 153 12.22 -10.07 21.36
CA MET A 153 11.63 -11.18 20.58
C MET A 153 11.51 -10.89 19.08
N GLN A 154 12.42 -10.12 18.49
CA GLN A 154 12.37 -9.78 17.06
C GLN A 154 12.59 -11.03 16.20
N SER A 155 11.63 -11.34 15.33
CA SER A 155 11.72 -12.47 14.40
C SER A 155 11.47 -12.00 12.97
N GLU A 156 12.38 -12.32 12.05
CA GLU A 156 12.20 -12.06 10.61
C GLU A 156 11.15 -12.99 9.97
N ASN A 157 10.61 -13.97 10.71
CA ASN A 157 9.60 -14.88 10.23
C ASN A 157 8.23 -14.50 10.82
N LEU A 158 7.25 -14.21 9.96
CA LEU A 158 5.92 -13.79 10.38
C LEU A 158 5.21 -14.83 11.28
N ALA A 159 5.36 -16.12 10.99
CA ALA A 159 4.69 -17.16 11.78
C ALA A 159 5.27 -17.24 13.20
N ALA A 160 6.58 -17.10 13.35
CA ALA A 160 7.23 -17.06 14.66
C ALA A 160 6.86 -15.77 15.43
N ALA A 161 6.92 -14.60 14.79
CA ALA A 161 6.50 -13.34 15.41
C ALA A 161 5.03 -13.37 15.85
N ALA A 162 4.15 -13.94 15.03
CA ALA A 162 2.74 -14.15 15.34
C ALA A 162 2.53 -15.03 16.57
N GLU A 163 3.30 -16.11 16.71
CA GLU A 163 3.23 -17.00 17.88
C GLU A 163 3.59 -16.25 19.17
N GLU A 164 4.63 -15.41 19.13
CA GLU A 164 5.06 -14.63 20.28
C GLU A 164 4.05 -13.56 20.69
N VAL A 165 3.50 -12.84 19.72
CA VAL A 165 2.38 -11.90 19.96
C VAL A 165 1.21 -12.61 20.64
N GLN A 166 0.84 -13.80 20.17
CA GLN A 166 -0.24 -14.58 20.79
C GLN A 166 0.10 -15.06 22.19
N LYS A 167 1.34 -15.49 22.46
CA LYS A 167 1.77 -15.91 23.80
C LYS A 167 1.65 -14.76 24.79
N ILE A 168 2.19 -13.59 24.43
CA ILE A 168 2.12 -12.38 25.24
C ILE A 168 0.66 -11.96 25.45
N GLY A 169 -0.12 -11.88 24.37
CA GLY A 169 -1.50 -11.43 24.45
C GLY A 169 -2.47 -12.37 25.18
N ARG A 170 -2.08 -13.62 25.43
CA ARG A 170 -2.81 -14.55 26.30
C ARG A 170 -2.42 -14.42 27.78
N ALA A 171 -1.26 -13.83 28.06
CA ALA A 171 -0.73 -13.63 29.40
C ALA A 171 -1.15 -12.29 30.04
N ILE A 172 -1.76 -11.40 29.24
CA ILE A 172 -2.28 -10.08 29.63
C ILE A 172 -3.82 -10.13 29.61
#